data_AF-A0A1M6YYV6-F1
#
_entry.id   AF-A0A1M6YYV6-F1
#
_cell.length_a   1.000
_cell.length_b   1.000
_cell.length_c   1.000
_cell.angle_alpha   90.00
_cell.angle_beta   90.00
_cell.angle_gamma   90.00
#
_symmetry.space_group_name_H-M   'P 1'
#
loop_
_entity.id
_entity.type
_entity.pdbx_description
1 polymer ?
#
loop_
_entity_poly.entity_id
_entity_poly.type
_entity_poly.pdbx_seq_one_letter_code
_entity_poly.pdbx_strand_id
1 'polypeptide(L)'
;MTALIGGPPPLLLPSGFARAAAGLPEKELRRLDDALARLHAVNARLWQTEDRVRAVGLSADRVADFKREIDQFNAERNVLAERADEVLSVLAGAAPTEAPLHTETLASVLDRLSVLTLRIWHSEHAADRDDLAKRRVPALHRQREDLHAALDALTADVIAGVRRLPAPARYKLYGADEAVASEITPSRRLARVVAFGGLSECGKSTSAEFVRRACGAQRFKIGYLLRQSAARHGLADPYALSPRRQAELLLDELNRFADAHVDTRLITIESVHDEASIGELKKLMGDRLQIVYLDASFAVRVSRSGMAAHAVAAKDEIKMSRGAHQVAALADHLVDNSCSIVELRARLRKIVAPPIPARPRNTTPYGLGLPGPAAAATSDLVDRLRSHAPAVRLVALTGSPGEGTWIAGWSDLDLLVVSDHTAAAPVAEALRAYRRDLGGTASVGLTLATPHELLSRRFTPRLAFALHQLQADRPVLYADPHLELPHITSGDLALAAVYELPQVMLTLRRLRADAAPDLLRQLYKHLVLASRLLLREHGVWETGPDKILAAATRLPGLPDSSLPTLAETAAAWREGTRDQALAQVLPAVDALLDWYAAQLAA
;
A
#
# COMPACT_ATOMS: atom_id res chain seq x y z
N MET A 1 43.62 0.11 7.35
CA MET A 1 43.02 1.10 8.26
C MET A 1 42.48 0.35 9.47
N THR A 2 43.25 0.27 10.55
CA THR A 2 42.79 -0.26 11.84
C THR A 2 41.65 0.63 12.33
N ALA A 3 40.45 0.07 12.50
CA ALA A 3 39.33 0.75 13.14
C ALA A 3 39.77 1.18 14.55
N LEU A 4 39.50 2.44 14.92
CA LEU A 4 39.75 2.97 16.26
C LEU A 4 38.83 2.20 17.24
N ILE A 5 39.40 1.27 18.01
CA ILE A 5 38.67 0.50 19.02
C ILE A 5 38.58 1.37 20.28
N GLY A 6 37.57 2.24 20.31
CA GLY A 6 37.27 3.15 21.40
C GLY A 6 36.46 4.33 20.87
N GLY A 7 35.32 4.63 21.49
CA GLY A 7 34.58 5.86 21.18
C GLY A 7 35.40 7.11 21.60
N PRO A 8 35.04 8.31 21.11
CA PRO A 8 35.67 9.54 21.57
C PRO A 8 35.54 9.66 23.10
N PRO A 9 36.54 10.23 23.79
CA PRO A 9 36.52 10.40 25.23
C PRO A 9 35.38 11.37 25.63
N PRO A 10 34.82 11.26 26.84
CA PRO A 10 33.79 12.20 27.28
C PRO A 10 34.35 13.64 27.35
N LEU A 11 33.46 14.61 27.12
CA LEU A 11 33.78 16.02 27.29
C LEU A 11 33.91 16.34 28.78
N LEU A 12 35.13 16.61 29.23
CA LEU A 12 35.41 17.01 30.62
C LEU A 12 35.26 18.53 30.74
N LEU A 13 34.39 18.97 31.64
CA LEU A 13 34.15 20.39 31.91
C LEU A 13 35.08 20.89 33.03
N PRO A 14 35.57 22.15 32.97
CA PRO A 14 36.41 22.69 34.02
C PRO A 14 35.61 22.96 35.30
N SER A 15 36.30 22.90 36.44
CA SER A 15 35.65 22.81 37.76
C SER A 15 34.88 24.07 38.18
N GLY A 16 35.29 25.26 37.72
CA GLY A 16 34.56 26.50 37.95
C GLY A 16 33.24 26.52 37.19
N PHE A 17 33.28 26.21 35.89
CA PHE A 17 32.09 26.10 35.05
C PHE A 17 31.14 25.00 35.55
N ALA A 18 31.64 23.82 35.84
CA ALA A 18 30.81 22.70 36.31
C ALA A 18 30.08 23.04 37.62
N ARG A 19 30.74 23.74 38.56
CA ARG A 19 30.10 24.22 39.80
C ARG A 19 29.03 25.27 39.53
N ALA A 20 29.28 26.20 38.60
CA ALA A 20 28.28 27.19 38.19
C ALA A 20 27.05 26.53 37.55
N ALA A 21 27.27 25.59 36.62
CA ALA A 21 26.21 24.84 35.95
C ALA A 21 25.39 24.00 36.94
N ALA A 22 26.01 23.40 37.96
CA ALA A 22 25.32 22.65 39.01
C ALA A 22 24.33 23.52 39.83
N GLY A 23 24.47 24.84 39.80
CA GLY A 23 23.52 25.78 40.40
C GLY A 23 22.25 26.02 39.57
N LEU A 24 22.17 25.50 38.34
CA LEU A 24 20.98 25.62 37.49
C LEU A 24 19.83 24.76 38.01
N PRO A 25 18.57 25.15 37.73
CA PRO A 25 17.42 24.28 37.98
C PRO A 25 17.62 22.90 37.32
N GLU A 26 17.22 21.82 38.00
CA GLU A 26 17.45 20.43 37.56
C GLU A 26 17.00 20.18 36.10
N LYS A 27 15.89 20.80 35.68
CA LYS A 27 15.39 20.74 34.30
C LYS A 27 16.37 21.36 33.30
N GLU A 28 16.94 22.51 33.63
CA GLU A 28 17.88 23.24 32.77
C GLU A 28 19.23 22.55 32.75
N LEU A 29 19.72 22.05 33.89
CA LEU A 29 20.94 21.23 33.94
C LEU A 29 20.85 20.01 33.02
N ARG A 30 19.73 19.27 33.05
CA ARG A 30 19.49 18.16 32.10
C ARG A 30 19.47 18.60 30.64
N ARG A 31 18.90 19.77 30.34
CA ARG A 31 18.88 20.32 28.97
C ARG A 31 20.27 20.69 28.49
N LEU A 32 21.10 21.24 29.37
CA LEU A 32 22.50 21.55 29.10
C LEU A 32 23.31 20.28 28.86
N ASP A 33 23.17 19.27 29.72
CA ASP A 33 23.86 17.98 29.57
C ASP A 33 23.49 17.29 28.26
N ASP A 34 22.19 17.25 27.90
CA ASP A 34 21.72 16.72 26.61
C ASP A 34 22.31 17.50 25.44
N ALA A 35 22.29 18.83 25.49
CA ALA A 35 22.83 19.68 24.44
C ALA A 35 24.33 19.45 24.25
N LEU A 36 25.13 19.44 25.33
CA LEU A 36 26.58 19.28 25.27
C LEU A 36 27.00 17.85 24.88
N ALA A 37 26.32 16.82 25.40
CA ALA A 37 26.59 15.44 25.03
C ALA A 37 26.31 15.20 23.54
N ARG A 38 25.19 15.71 23.03
CA ARG A 38 24.86 15.65 21.61
C ARG A 38 25.80 16.49 20.76
N LEU A 39 26.17 17.69 21.21
CA LEU A 39 27.12 18.56 20.52
C LEU A 39 28.45 17.84 20.32
N HIS A 40 28.96 17.20 21.39
CA HIS A 40 30.19 16.43 21.34
C HIS A 40 30.10 15.23 20.41
N ALA A 41 28.98 14.49 20.44
CA ALA A 41 28.74 13.39 19.53
C ALA A 41 28.65 13.83 18.04
N VAL A 42 27.98 14.95 17.77
CA VAL A 42 27.88 15.54 16.43
C VAL A 42 29.26 15.98 15.93
N ASN A 43 30.07 16.63 16.77
CA ASN A 43 31.44 16.99 16.41
C ASN A 43 32.31 15.76 16.09
N ALA A 44 32.15 14.66 16.82
CA ALA A 44 32.85 13.42 16.53
C ALA A 44 32.45 12.83 15.16
N ARG A 45 31.15 12.82 14.84
CA ARG A 45 30.62 12.36 13.53
C ARG A 45 31.05 13.27 12.39
N LEU A 46 31.02 14.58 12.61
CA LEU A 46 31.49 15.58 11.64
C LEU A 46 32.96 15.33 11.30
N TRP A 47 33.82 15.17 12.32
CA TRP A 47 35.24 14.86 12.12
C TRP A 47 35.45 13.58 11.30
N GLN A 48 34.76 12.49 11.66
CA GLN A 48 34.84 11.23 10.93
C GLN A 48 34.39 11.37 9.47
N THR A 49 33.35 12.17 9.22
CA THR A 49 32.83 12.40 7.87
C THR A 49 33.79 13.25 7.03
N GLU A 50 34.41 14.26 7.63
CA GLU A 50 35.47 15.04 6.98
C GLU A 50 36.69 14.18 6.63
N ASP A 51 37.11 13.27 7.49
CA ASP A 51 38.21 12.35 7.18
C ASP A 51 37.82 11.37 6.07
N ARG A 52 36.56 10.91 6.05
CA ARG A 52 36.04 10.05 4.98
C ARG A 52 36.01 10.77 3.63
N VAL A 53 35.61 12.03 3.56
CA VAL A 53 35.57 12.78 2.28
C VAL A 53 36.96 13.11 1.74
N ARG A 54 37.99 13.14 2.60
CA ARG A 54 39.40 13.32 2.21
C ARG A 54 40.04 12.06 1.62
N ALA A 55 39.34 10.92 1.61
CA ALA A 55 39.87 9.68 1.06
C ALA A 55 40.11 9.77 -0.46
N VAL A 56 41.26 9.26 -0.91
CA VAL A 56 41.61 9.20 -2.33
C VAL A 56 40.74 8.15 -3.04
N GLY A 57 40.25 8.48 -4.25
CA GLY A 57 39.49 7.55 -5.10
C GLY A 57 37.96 7.59 -4.90
N LEU A 58 37.43 8.60 -4.19
CA LEU A 58 35.98 8.82 -4.13
C LEU A 58 35.43 9.33 -5.47
N SER A 59 34.26 8.83 -5.87
CA SER A 59 33.52 9.41 -7.00
C SER A 59 32.95 10.78 -6.63
N ALA A 60 32.66 11.61 -7.63
CA ALA A 60 32.05 12.93 -7.43
C ALA A 60 30.74 12.86 -6.62
N ASP A 61 29.91 11.83 -6.87
CA ASP A 61 28.66 11.63 -6.13
C ASP A 61 28.90 11.34 -4.64
N ARG A 62 29.90 10.53 -4.32
CA ARG A 62 30.29 10.24 -2.93
C ARG A 62 30.81 11.48 -2.22
N VAL A 63 31.55 12.34 -2.93
CA VAL A 63 32.00 13.63 -2.39
C VAL A 63 30.80 14.55 -2.12
N ALA A 64 29.83 14.62 -3.04
CA ALA A 64 28.63 15.42 -2.87
C ALA A 64 27.78 14.94 -1.67
N ASP A 65 27.65 13.62 -1.46
CA ASP A 65 26.93 13.06 -0.33
C ASP A 65 27.61 13.37 1.01
N PHE A 66 28.93 13.19 1.10
CA PHE A 66 29.66 13.58 2.29
C PHE A 66 29.58 15.08 2.55
N LYS A 67 29.56 15.91 1.50
CA LYS A 67 29.39 17.36 1.65
C LYS A 67 28.02 17.71 2.26
N ARG A 68 26.95 17.05 1.80
CA ARG A 68 25.60 17.21 2.37
C ARG A 68 25.55 16.77 3.83
N GLU A 69 26.17 15.65 4.16
CA GLU A 69 26.27 15.14 5.53
C GLU A 69 27.06 16.09 6.46
N ILE A 70 28.18 16.62 5.97
CA ILE A 70 28.98 17.66 6.64
C ILE A 70 28.16 18.93 6.89
N ASP A 71 27.38 19.37 5.90
CA ASP A 71 26.53 20.56 6.05
C ASP A 71 25.42 20.34 7.07
N GLN A 72 24.81 19.15 7.07
CA GLN A 72 23.80 18.76 8.07
C GLN A 72 24.39 18.74 9.49
N PHE A 73 25.54 18.10 9.70
CA PHE A 73 26.17 18.06 11.03
C PHE A 73 26.62 19.44 11.49
N ASN A 74 27.10 20.30 10.60
CA ASN A 74 27.41 21.68 10.94
C ASN A 74 26.16 22.49 11.33
N ALA A 75 25.01 22.23 10.71
CA ALA A 75 23.74 22.84 11.11
C ALA A 75 23.27 22.33 12.49
N GLU A 76 23.32 21.02 12.72
CA GLU A 76 22.94 20.42 14.01
C GLU A 76 23.86 20.89 15.15
N ARG A 77 25.18 20.97 14.91
CA ARG A 77 26.15 21.51 15.88
C ARG A 77 25.75 22.91 16.34
N ASN A 78 25.43 23.79 15.39
CA ASN A 78 25.04 25.16 15.69
C ASN A 78 23.75 25.22 16.51
N VAL A 79 22.73 24.44 16.16
CA VAL A 79 21.47 24.38 16.94
C VAL A 79 21.71 23.89 18.38
N LEU A 80 22.60 22.93 18.56
CA LEU A 80 22.95 22.42 19.89
C LEU A 80 23.72 23.45 20.71
N ALA A 81 24.62 24.21 20.08
CA ALA A 81 25.32 25.32 20.73
C ALA A 81 24.34 26.44 21.14
N GLU A 82 23.39 26.79 20.27
CA GLU A 82 22.33 27.77 20.57
C GLU A 82 21.48 27.32 21.76
N ARG A 83 21.05 26.05 21.77
CA ARG A 83 20.29 25.47 22.89
C ARG A 83 21.09 25.47 24.19
N ALA A 84 22.41 25.26 24.13
CA ALA A 84 23.27 25.37 25.30
C ALA A 84 23.36 26.83 25.79
N ASP A 85 23.52 27.80 24.89
CA ASP A 85 23.54 29.23 25.24
C ASP A 85 22.21 29.73 25.81
N GLU A 86 21.06 29.23 25.31
CA GLU A 86 19.75 29.53 25.90
C GLU A 86 19.70 29.14 27.38
N VAL A 87 20.21 27.94 27.71
CA VAL A 87 20.25 27.44 29.09
C VAL A 87 21.27 28.24 29.92
N LEU A 88 22.45 28.49 29.35
CA LEU A 88 23.54 29.20 30.03
C LEU A 88 23.27 30.68 30.22
N SER A 89 22.32 31.26 29.48
CA SER A 89 21.87 32.65 29.68
C SER A 89 21.38 32.91 31.11
N VAL A 90 20.92 31.88 31.83
CA VAL A 90 20.51 31.98 33.24
C VAL A 90 21.70 32.25 34.18
N LEU A 91 22.92 31.82 33.81
CA LEU A 91 24.15 32.12 34.56
C LEU A 91 24.63 33.56 34.35
N ALA A 92 24.28 34.15 33.21
CA ALA A 92 24.53 35.54 32.92
C ALA A 92 23.42 36.37 33.58
N GLY A 93 23.66 36.85 34.80
CA GLY A 93 22.79 37.86 35.41
C GLY A 93 22.63 39.09 34.51
N ALA A 94 21.74 40.02 34.85
CA ALA A 94 21.58 41.28 34.12
C ALA A 94 22.82 42.17 34.31
N ALA A 95 23.92 41.85 33.62
CA ALA A 95 25.13 42.62 33.63
C ALA A 95 24.85 44.02 33.06
N PRO A 96 25.33 45.09 33.70
CA PRO A 96 25.11 46.46 33.23
C PRO A 96 25.58 46.63 31.78
N THR A 97 24.91 47.49 31.01
CA THR A 97 25.29 47.82 29.63
C THR A 97 26.71 48.41 29.51
N GLU A 98 27.32 48.80 30.63
CA GLU A 98 28.70 49.31 30.71
C GLU A 98 29.76 48.21 30.86
N ALA A 99 29.37 46.99 31.26
CA ALA A 99 30.31 45.88 31.41
C ALA A 99 30.92 45.50 30.04
N PRO A 100 32.24 45.24 29.93
CA PRO A 100 32.86 44.85 28.66
C PRO A 100 32.20 43.63 28.01
N LEU A 101 32.03 43.68 26.69
CA LEU A 101 31.50 42.57 25.88
C LEU A 101 32.61 41.54 25.58
N HIS A 102 32.33 40.26 25.79
CA HIS A 102 33.19 39.16 25.35
C HIS A 102 32.96 38.84 23.87
N THR A 103 33.97 38.28 23.19
CA THR A 103 33.90 37.97 21.75
C THR A 103 33.12 36.68 21.43
N GLU A 104 33.01 35.78 22.39
CA GLU A 104 32.38 34.46 22.24
C GLU A 104 31.30 34.24 23.33
N THR A 105 30.29 33.42 23.03
CA THR A 105 29.35 32.89 24.03
C THR A 105 29.98 31.74 24.83
N LEU A 106 29.37 31.33 25.95
CA LEU A 106 29.85 30.20 26.73
C LEU A 106 29.74 28.88 25.93
N ALA A 107 28.65 28.66 25.18
CA ALA A 107 28.52 27.46 24.36
C ALA A 107 29.53 27.42 23.20
N SER A 108 29.92 28.56 22.62
CA SER A 108 30.98 28.60 21.60
C SER A 108 32.33 28.16 22.16
N VAL A 109 32.64 28.58 23.40
CA VAL A 109 33.89 28.15 24.08
C VAL A 109 33.84 26.65 24.39
N LEU A 110 32.67 26.12 24.77
CA LEU A 110 32.44 24.69 24.99
C LEU A 110 32.50 23.86 23.69
N ASP A 111 32.00 24.38 22.58
CA ASP A 111 32.15 23.76 21.24
C ASP A 111 33.62 23.67 20.85
N ARG A 112 34.39 24.74 21.09
CA ARG A 112 35.85 24.72 20.90
C ARG A 112 36.54 23.71 21.79
N LEU A 113 36.12 23.57 23.05
CA LEU A 113 36.64 22.56 23.97
C LEU A 113 36.34 21.14 23.47
N SER A 114 35.14 20.93 22.94
CA SER A 114 34.71 19.67 22.31
C SER A 114 35.60 19.31 21.12
N VAL A 115 35.82 20.25 20.19
CA VAL A 115 36.71 20.06 19.04
C VAL A 115 38.15 19.82 19.45
N LEU A 116 38.66 20.56 20.45
CA LEU A 116 40.03 20.40 20.95
C LEU A 116 40.22 19.03 21.62
N THR A 117 39.21 18.55 22.36
CA THR A 117 39.21 17.23 22.98
C THR A 117 39.31 16.12 21.93
N LEU A 118 38.52 16.20 20.87
CA LEU A 118 38.59 15.26 19.75
C LEU A 118 39.94 15.34 19.03
N ARG A 119 40.47 16.55 18.83
CA ARG A 119 41.78 16.77 18.20
C ARG A 119 42.92 16.14 19.01
N ILE A 120 42.91 16.29 20.33
CA ILE A 120 43.88 15.63 21.22
C ILE A 120 43.79 14.11 21.04
N TRP A 121 42.58 13.56 21.16
CA TRP A 121 42.36 12.11 21.03
C TRP A 121 42.88 11.56 19.70
N HIS A 122 42.53 12.20 18.57
CA HIS A 122 43.03 11.80 17.25
C HIS A 122 44.55 11.96 17.12
N SER A 123 45.13 13.02 17.70
CA SER A 123 46.58 13.26 17.65
C SER A 123 47.37 12.26 18.49
N GLU A 124 46.86 11.86 19.66
CA GLU A 124 47.43 10.81 20.52
C GLU A 124 47.43 9.47 19.79
N HIS A 125 46.33 9.10 19.14
CA HIS A 125 46.24 7.86 18.36
C HIS A 125 47.15 7.85 17.13
N ALA A 126 47.43 9.03 16.56
CA ALA A 126 48.33 9.19 15.43
C ALA A 126 49.81 9.27 15.86
N ALA A 127 50.11 9.57 17.14
CA ALA A 127 51.47 9.85 17.62
C ALA A 127 52.45 8.68 17.45
N ASP A 128 51.95 7.44 17.41
CA ASP A 128 52.76 6.24 17.15
C ASP A 128 53.20 6.11 15.68
N ARG A 129 52.53 6.82 14.77
CA ARG A 129 52.72 6.70 13.31
C ARG A 129 53.08 8.01 12.62
N ASP A 130 52.97 9.14 13.33
CA ASP A 130 53.26 10.49 12.84
C ASP A 130 54.04 11.32 13.88
N ASP A 131 55.31 11.57 13.58
CA ASP A 131 56.22 12.38 14.40
C ASP A 131 55.73 13.82 14.59
N LEU A 132 54.97 14.37 13.62
CA LEU A 132 54.38 15.70 13.75
C LEU A 132 53.25 15.69 14.78
N ALA A 133 52.40 14.67 14.78
CA ALA A 133 51.36 14.48 15.79
C ALA A 133 51.98 14.34 17.18
N LYS A 134 53.02 13.51 17.32
CA LYS A 134 53.75 13.30 18.59
C LYS A 134 54.30 14.60 19.18
N ARG A 135 54.88 15.48 18.36
CA ARG A 135 55.37 16.79 18.81
C ARG A 135 54.26 17.78 19.18
N ARG A 136 53.06 17.63 18.63
CA ARG A 136 51.92 18.53 18.84
C ARG A 136 51.10 18.21 20.10
N VAL A 137 51.03 16.94 20.51
CA VAL A 137 50.22 16.50 21.67
C VAL A 137 50.47 17.33 22.93
N PRO A 138 51.72 17.59 23.38
CA PRO A 138 51.95 18.41 24.58
C PRO A 138 51.41 19.84 24.48
N ALA A 139 51.50 20.45 23.29
CA ALA A 139 50.97 21.78 23.03
C ALA A 139 49.43 21.79 23.04
N LEU A 140 48.79 20.73 22.52
CA LEU A 140 47.33 20.60 22.54
C LEU A 140 46.78 20.42 23.96
N HIS A 141 47.46 19.64 24.81
CA HIS A 141 47.09 19.57 26.24
C HIS A 141 47.22 20.92 26.92
N ARG A 142 48.31 21.66 26.68
CA ARG A 142 48.46 23.02 27.23
C ARG A 142 47.34 23.94 26.77
N GLN A 143 46.97 23.91 25.48
CA GLN A 143 45.82 24.66 24.97
C GLN A 143 44.50 24.30 25.66
N ARG A 144 44.30 23.03 26.04
CA ARG A 144 43.11 22.60 26.77
C ARG A 144 43.10 23.14 28.20
N GLU A 145 44.24 23.10 28.90
CA GLU A 145 44.35 23.68 30.25
C GLU A 145 44.16 25.20 30.23
N ASP A 146 44.74 25.90 29.24
CA ASP A 146 44.53 27.34 29.04
C ASP A 146 43.04 27.64 28.76
N LEU A 147 42.37 26.81 27.95
CA LEU A 147 40.96 26.93 27.64
C LEU A 147 40.06 26.68 28.86
N HIS A 148 40.41 25.70 29.70
CA HIS A 148 39.73 25.43 30.97
C HIS A 148 39.83 26.64 31.90
N ALA A 149 41.04 27.17 32.10
CA ALA A 149 41.26 28.34 32.95
C ALA A 149 40.51 29.58 32.43
N ALA A 150 40.53 29.81 31.11
CA ALA A 150 39.81 30.91 30.49
C ALA A 150 38.29 30.78 30.62
N LEU A 151 37.74 29.56 30.47
CA LEU A 151 36.31 29.31 30.64
C LEU A 151 35.87 29.49 32.10
N ASP A 152 36.66 29.03 33.07
CA ASP A 152 36.39 29.24 34.50
C ASP A 152 36.39 30.73 34.86
N ALA A 153 37.39 31.49 34.37
CA ALA A 153 37.48 32.93 34.56
C ALA A 153 36.30 33.68 33.90
N LEU A 154 35.97 33.35 32.65
CA LEU A 154 34.85 33.92 31.93
C LEU A 154 33.52 33.65 32.66
N THR A 155 33.33 32.44 33.17
CA THR A 155 32.12 32.07 33.91
C THR A 155 31.98 32.89 35.20
N ALA A 156 33.08 33.05 35.95
CA ALA A 156 33.08 33.89 37.15
C ALA A 156 32.78 35.36 36.83
N ASP A 157 33.40 35.91 35.78
CA ASP A 157 33.18 37.28 35.32
C ASP A 157 31.71 37.54 34.91
N VAL A 158 31.10 36.58 34.22
CA VAL A 158 29.71 36.65 33.75
C VAL A 158 28.73 36.59 34.93
N ILE A 159 28.95 35.69 35.90
CA ILE A 159 28.12 35.58 37.11
C ILE A 159 28.25 36.85 37.98
N ALA A 160 29.46 37.40 38.09
CA ALA A 160 29.72 38.64 38.83
C ALA A 160 29.20 39.89 38.11
N GLY A 161 28.71 39.77 36.87
CA GLY A 161 28.19 40.88 36.06
C GLY A 161 29.26 41.85 35.57
N VAL A 162 30.55 41.49 35.68
CA VAL A 162 31.68 42.32 35.22
C VAL A 162 32.00 42.10 33.74
N ARG A 163 31.36 41.12 33.09
CA ARG A 163 31.48 40.85 31.66
C ARG A 163 30.14 40.43 31.05
N ARG A 164 29.86 40.92 29.84
CA ARG A 164 28.69 40.55 29.04
C ARG A 164 29.04 39.55 27.95
N LEU A 165 28.10 38.68 27.60
CA LEU A 165 28.21 37.77 26.46
C LEU A 165 27.48 38.34 25.24
N PRO A 166 27.92 38.02 24.01
CA PRO A 166 27.18 38.37 22.82
C PRO A 166 25.83 37.61 22.78
N ALA A 167 24.85 38.17 22.09
CA ALA A 167 23.55 37.50 21.94
C ALA A 167 23.72 36.19 21.14
N PRO A 168 23.12 35.08 21.59
CA PRO A 168 23.10 33.85 20.79
C PRO A 168 22.25 34.10 19.55
N ALA A 169 22.87 34.17 18.38
CA ALA A 169 22.19 34.46 17.13
C ALA A 169 22.75 33.65 15.96
N ARG A 170 21.83 33.14 15.14
CA ARG A 170 22.13 32.37 13.93
C ARG A 170 22.49 33.30 12.78
N TYR A 171 23.78 33.53 12.55
CA TYR A 171 24.24 34.35 11.42
C TYR A 171 24.54 33.53 10.16
N LYS A 172 24.77 32.22 10.29
CA LYS A 172 25.04 31.33 9.15
C LYS A 172 23.76 30.64 8.68
N LEU A 173 23.32 31.00 7.48
CA LEU A 173 22.22 30.35 6.78
C LEU A 173 22.74 29.07 6.11
N TYR A 174 22.65 27.94 6.81
CA TYR A 174 22.65 26.64 6.13
C TYR A 174 21.34 26.55 5.37
N GLY A 175 21.43 26.60 4.03
CA GLY A 175 20.33 26.86 3.10
C GLY A 175 18.99 26.26 3.54
N ALA A 176 18.14 27.12 4.05
CA ALA A 176 16.70 26.88 4.12
C ALA A 176 16.08 27.77 3.04
N ASP A 177 15.23 27.15 2.23
CA ASP A 177 14.22 27.71 1.32
C ASP A 177 14.52 28.04 -0.15
N GLU A 178 15.77 28.07 -0.66
CA GLU A 178 15.98 28.44 -2.08
C GLU A 178 16.92 27.56 -2.92
N ALA A 179 17.48 26.48 -2.38
CA ALA A 179 18.03 25.45 -3.27
C ALA A 179 16.84 24.68 -3.85
N VAL A 180 16.70 24.67 -5.19
CA VAL A 180 15.74 23.82 -5.89
C VAL A 180 16.05 22.36 -5.55
N ALA A 181 15.51 21.90 -4.42
CA ALA A 181 15.37 20.51 -4.13
C ALA A 181 14.46 20.00 -5.24
N SER A 182 15.01 19.23 -6.17
CA SER A 182 14.19 18.25 -6.88
C SER A 182 13.70 17.27 -5.81
N GLU A 183 12.73 17.68 -4.99
CA GLU A 183 12.03 16.80 -4.08
C GLU A 183 11.54 15.64 -4.91
N ILE A 184 11.94 14.44 -4.51
CA ILE A 184 11.46 13.25 -5.19
C ILE A 184 9.96 13.14 -4.95
N THR A 185 9.19 13.27 -6.02
CA THR A 185 7.72 13.20 -5.97
C THR A 185 7.26 11.85 -6.48
N PRO A 186 6.09 11.34 -6.02
CA PRO A 186 5.54 10.11 -6.54
C PRO A 186 5.25 10.20 -8.05
N SER A 187 5.82 9.27 -8.82
CA SER A 187 5.55 9.15 -10.25
C SER A 187 4.04 9.04 -10.50
N ARG A 188 3.55 9.61 -11.60
CA ARG A 188 2.15 9.45 -12.02
C ARG A 188 1.74 7.99 -12.24
N ARG A 189 2.71 7.09 -12.50
CA ARG A 189 2.50 5.65 -12.67
C ARG A 189 2.50 4.89 -11.34
N LEU A 190 3.03 5.49 -10.27
CA LEU A 190 2.93 4.93 -8.92
C LEU A 190 1.54 5.24 -8.35
N ALA A 191 0.56 4.40 -8.71
CA ALA A 191 -0.84 4.63 -8.38
C ALA A 191 -1.15 4.40 -6.89
N ARG A 192 -0.73 3.25 -6.33
CA ARG A 192 -1.01 2.91 -4.93
C ARG A 192 0.01 1.95 -4.33
N VAL A 193 0.40 2.22 -3.09
CA VAL A 193 1.26 1.37 -2.27
C VAL A 193 0.57 1.06 -0.94
N VAL A 194 0.55 -0.22 -0.56
CA VAL A 194 0.01 -0.68 0.72
C VAL A 194 1.14 -1.29 1.55
N ALA A 195 1.43 -0.68 2.69
CA ALA A 195 2.54 -1.02 3.54
C ALA A 195 2.06 -1.84 4.74
N PHE A 196 2.62 -3.04 4.93
CA PHE A 196 2.22 -3.94 6.01
C PHE A 196 3.17 -3.84 7.21
N GLY A 197 2.64 -3.34 8.33
CA GLY A 197 3.29 -3.22 9.65
C GLY A 197 2.77 -4.23 10.68
N GLY A 198 3.48 -4.33 11.81
CA GLY A 198 3.11 -5.18 12.95
C GLY A 198 4.27 -5.98 13.55
N LEU A 199 4.03 -6.62 14.71
CA LEU A 199 5.01 -7.43 15.45
C LEU A 199 5.35 -8.78 14.78
N SER A 200 6.23 -9.60 15.38
CA SER A 200 6.62 -10.88 14.79
C SER A 200 5.47 -11.85 14.67
N GLU A 201 5.40 -12.61 13.57
CA GLU A 201 4.37 -13.64 13.37
C GLU A 201 2.92 -13.11 13.34
N CYS A 202 2.70 -11.80 13.18
CA CYS A 202 1.36 -11.20 13.03
C CYS A 202 0.75 -11.33 11.62
N GLY A 203 1.40 -12.04 10.69
CA GLY A 203 0.85 -12.32 9.36
C GLY A 203 1.10 -11.29 8.25
N LYS A 204 2.00 -10.30 8.43
CA LYS A 204 2.38 -9.35 7.35
C LYS A 204 2.69 -10.02 6.01
N SER A 205 3.62 -10.98 6.00
CA SER A 205 4.06 -11.64 4.78
C SER A 205 2.95 -12.46 4.11
N THR A 206 2.11 -13.12 4.90
CA THR A 206 0.99 -13.94 4.37
C THR A 206 -0.15 -13.07 3.85
N SER A 207 -0.43 -11.94 4.50
CA SER A 207 -1.37 -10.92 4.02
C SER A 207 -0.91 -10.28 2.72
N ALA A 208 0.37 -9.87 2.63
CA ALA A 208 0.94 -9.34 1.40
C ALA A 208 0.92 -10.37 0.27
N GLU A 209 1.22 -11.64 0.56
CA GLU A 209 1.13 -12.73 -0.43
C GLU A 209 -0.29 -12.99 -0.90
N PHE A 210 -1.27 -12.92 0.01
CA PHE A 210 -2.67 -13.00 -0.37
C PHE A 210 -3.06 -11.86 -1.32
N VAL A 211 -2.69 -10.61 -1.00
CA VAL A 211 -2.98 -9.45 -1.86
C VAL A 211 -2.30 -9.57 -3.23
N ARG A 212 -1.06 -10.07 -3.28
CA ARG A 212 -0.37 -10.39 -4.55
C ARG A 212 -1.19 -11.34 -5.42
N ARG A 213 -1.62 -12.48 -4.85
CA ARG A 213 -2.34 -13.51 -5.61
C ARG A 213 -3.78 -13.11 -5.95
N ALA A 214 -4.47 -12.48 -5.01
CA ALA A 214 -5.90 -12.25 -5.11
C ALA A 214 -6.29 -10.88 -5.70
N CYS A 215 -5.35 -9.93 -5.72
CA CYS A 215 -5.58 -8.55 -6.16
C CYS A 215 -4.52 -8.07 -7.18
N GLY A 216 -3.63 -8.96 -7.64
CA GLY A 216 -2.64 -8.62 -8.67
C GLY A 216 -1.57 -7.63 -8.23
N ALA A 217 -1.34 -7.47 -6.92
CA ALA A 217 -0.32 -6.54 -6.44
C ALA A 217 1.09 -7.05 -6.71
N GLN A 218 2.04 -6.15 -6.96
CA GLN A 218 3.45 -6.50 -6.87
C GLN A 218 3.92 -6.40 -5.41
N ARG A 219 4.64 -7.40 -4.92
CA ARG A 219 5.04 -7.50 -3.51
C ARG A 219 6.54 -7.30 -3.33
N PHE A 220 6.93 -6.42 -2.42
CA PHE A 220 8.33 -6.13 -2.11
C PHE A 220 8.66 -6.19 -0.64
N LYS A 221 9.89 -6.60 -0.36
CA LYS A 221 10.48 -6.35 0.95
C LYS A 221 11.01 -4.92 1.04
N ILE A 222 10.63 -4.15 2.06
CA ILE A 222 11.11 -2.77 2.27
C ILE A 222 12.65 -2.73 2.35
N GLY A 223 13.26 -3.71 3.04
CA GLY A 223 14.71 -3.83 3.11
C GLY A 223 15.37 -4.23 1.78
N TYR A 224 14.64 -4.90 0.88
CA TYR A 224 15.12 -5.16 -0.47
C TYR A 224 15.14 -3.86 -1.28
N LEU A 225 14.06 -3.08 -1.25
CA LEU A 225 13.98 -1.78 -1.94
C LEU A 225 15.06 -0.81 -1.45
N LEU A 226 15.23 -0.68 -0.13
CA LEU A 226 16.27 0.15 0.48
C LEU A 226 17.67 -0.25 0.02
N ARG A 227 18.01 -1.55 0.09
CA ARG A 227 19.33 -2.04 -0.33
C ARG A 227 19.56 -1.88 -1.83
N GLN A 228 18.53 -2.10 -2.65
CA GLN A 228 18.66 -1.94 -4.10
C GLN A 228 18.87 -0.47 -4.48
N SER A 229 18.10 0.43 -3.89
CA SER A 229 18.28 1.87 -4.07
C SER A 229 19.66 2.32 -3.57
N ALA A 230 20.05 1.90 -2.36
CA ALA A 230 21.38 2.18 -1.82
C ALA A 230 22.52 1.71 -2.74
N ALA A 231 22.42 0.50 -3.29
CA ALA A 231 23.41 -0.02 -4.23
C ALA A 231 23.52 0.83 -5.50
N ARG A 232 22.40 1.33 -6.04
CA ARG A 232 22.40 2.23 -7.22
C ARG A 232 23.06 3.57 -6.92
N HIS A 233 22.92 4.05 -5.69
CA HIS A 233 23.50 5.31 -5.20
C HIS A 233 24.89 5.13 -4.57
N GLY A 234 25.49 3.92 -4.63
CA GLY A 234 26.81 3.65 -4.05
C GLY A 234 26.86 3.83 -2.52
N LEU A 235 25.77 3.56 -1.82
CA LEU A 235 25.64 3.68 -0.36
C LEU A 235 25.86 2.32 0.31
N ALA A 236 26.74 2.29 1.33
CA ALA A 236 27.14 1.05 1.99
C ALA A 236 26.11 0.52 3.00
N ASP A 237 25.48 1.40 3.78
CA ASP A 237 24.44 1.03 4.74
C ASP A 237 23.25 2.01 4.66
N PRO A 238 22.12 1.60 4.08
CA PRO A 238 20.92 2.45 4.04
C PRO A 238 20.30 2.70 5.41
N TYR A 239 20.52 1.83 6.40
CA TYR A 239 19.87 1.94 7.70
C TYR A 239 20.55 2.94 8.64
N ALA A 240 21.79 3.33 8.34
CA ALA A 240 22.50 4.39 9.04
C ALA A 240 22.08 5.80 8.58
N LEU A 241 21.31 5.90 7.49
CA LEU A 241 20.84 7.17 6.93
C LEU A 241 19.66 7.74 7.74
N SER A 242 19.45 9.05 7.63
CA SER A 242 18.29 9.69 8.25
C SER A 242 16.97 9.09 7.73
N PRO A 243 15.90 9.07 8.56
CA PRO A 243 14.60 8.54 8.14
C PRO A 243 14.07 9.15 6.84
N ARG A 244 14.28 10.46 6.66
CA ARG A 244 13.92 11.17 5.43
C ARG A 244 14.67 10.61 4.22
N ARG A 245 15.97 10.37 4.33
CA ARG A 245 16.77 9.83 3.22
C ARG A 245 16.40 8.39 2.90
N GLN A 246 16.10 7.58 3.91
CA GLN A 246 15.56 6.23 3.70
C GLN A 246 14.24 6.26 2.93
N ALA A 247 13.34 7.19 3.28
CA ALA A 247 12.08 7.39 2.56
C ALA A 247 12.28 7.82 1.10
N GLU A 248 13.22 8.74 0.82
CA GLU A 248 13.56 9.15 -0.54
C GLU A 248 14.08 7.98 -1.38
N LEU A 249 14.98 7.16 -0.82
CA LEU A 249 15.51 5.96 -1.49
C LEU A 249 14.41 4.93 -1.79
N LEU A 250 13.46 4.76 -0.87
CA LEU A 250 12.29 3.90 -1.07
C LEU A 250 11.39 4.41 -2.18
N LEU A 251 11.05 5.71 -2.16
CA LEU A 251 10.21 6.31 -3.19
C LEU A 251 10.88 6.25 -4.57
N ASP A 252 12.20 6.43 -4.64
CA ASP A 252 12.96 6.31 -5.88
C ASP A 252 12.85 4.92 -6.50
N GLU A 253 13.04 3.86 -5.72
CA GLU A 253 12.91 2.50 -6.25
C GLU A 253 11.45 2.14 -6.58
N LEU A 254 10.48 2.63 -5.80
CA LEU A 254 9.05 2.47 -6.11
C LEU A 254 8.65 3.17 -7.42
N ASN A 255 9.12 4.42 -7.62
CA ASN A 255 8.91 5.17 -8.84
C ASN A 255 9.52 4.45 -10.04
N ARG A 256 10.80 4.06 -9.93
CA ARG A 256 11.51 3.32 -10.97
C ARG A 256 10.79 2.03 -11.35
N PHE A 257 10.30 1.28 -10.35
CA PHE A 257 9.54 0.07 -10.61
C PHE A 257 8.23 0.38 -11.34
N ALA A 258 7.45 1.34 -10.86
CA ALA A 258 6.17 1.71 -11.46
C ALA A 258 6.33 2.27 -12.89
N ASP A 259 7.40 3.03 -13.14
CA ASP A 259 7.68 3.60 -14.46
C ASP A 259 8.04 2.52 -15.49
N ALA A 260 8.75 1.47 -15.06
CA ALA A 260 9.09 0.32 -15.88
C ALA A 260 7.94 -0.69 -16.07
N HIS A 261 6.94 -0.70 -15.18
CA HIS A 261 5.84 -1.68 -15.17
C HIS A 261 4.48 -0.98 -15.22
N VAL A 262 4.15 -0.43 -16.39
CA VAL A 262 2.98 0.44 -16.61
C VAL A 262 1.63 -0.19 -16.22
N ASP A 263 1.52 -1.51 -16.24
CA ASP A 263 0.30 -2.24 -15.88
C ASP A 263 0.18 -2.49 -14.37
N THR A 264 1.24 -2.26 -13.59
CA THR A 264 1.18 -2.45 -12.13
C THR A 264 0.51 -1.26 -11.47
N ARG A 265 -0.72 -1.48 -10.96
CA ARG A 265 -1.49 -0.44 -10.26
C ARG A 265 -1.46 -0.53 -8.74
N LEU A 266 -0.99 -1.65 -8.20
CA LEU A 266 -0.96 -1.90 -6.76
C LEU A 266 0.38 -2.51 -6.38
N ILE A 267 1.07 -1.89 -5.43
CA ILE A 267 2.29 -2.40 -4.83
C ILE A 267 2.04 -2.65 -3.35
N THR A 268 2.61 -3.73 -2.81
CA THR A 268 2.67 -3.98 -1.37
C THR A 268 4.12 -3.95 -0.90
N ILE A 269 4.37 -3.33 0.26
CA ILE A 269 5.70 -3.32 0.89
C ILE A 269 5.63 -3.90 2.29
N GLU A 270 6.59 -4.75 2.65
CA GLU A 270 6.68 -5.32 4.00
C GLU A 270 8.12 -5.69 4.40
N SER A 271 8.50 -5.95 5.64
CA SER A 271 7.79 -5.64 6.88
C SER A 271 8.16 -4.22 7.28
N VAL A 272 7.19 -3.33 7.35
CA VAL A 272 7.40 -2.00 7.92
C VAL A 272 7.65 -2.18 9.42
N HIS A 273 8.78 -1.69 9.90
CA HIS A 273 9.20 -1.87 11.29
C HIS A 273 9.96 -0.68 11.88
N ASP A 274 10.08 0.42 11.14
CA ASP A 274 10.67 1.71 11.54
C ASP A 274 9.60 2.78 11.29
N GLU A 275 9.11 3.40 12.37
CA GLU A 275 8.03 4.39 12.32
C GLU A 275 8.50 5.71 11.72
N ALA A 276 9.74 6.12 11.99
CA ALA A 276 10.27 7.38 11.51
C ALA A 276 10.41 7.35 9.99
N SER A 277 11.00 6.28 9.44
CA SER A 277 11.21 6.17 7.99
C SER A 277 9.89 6.00 7.21
N ILE A 278 8.94 5.22 7.71
CA ILE A 278 7.64 5.08 7.05
C ILE A 278 6.79 6.35 7.18
N GLY A 279 6.93 7.10 8.28
CA GLY A 279 6.29 8.40 8.47
C GLY A 279 6.76 9.41 7.43
N GLU A 280 8.08 9.48 7.17
CA GLU A 280 8.63 10.32 6.10
C GLU A 280 8.17 9.88 4.71
N LEU A 281 8.10 8.57 4.44
CA LEU A 281 7.57 8.07 3.17
C LEU A 281 6.08 8.44 3.00
N LYS A 282 5.30 8.40 4.07
CA LYS A 282 3.89 8.83 4.05
C LYS A 282 3.76 10.32 3.74
N LYS A 283 4.63 11.17 4.30
CA LYS A 283 4.68 12.61 3.95
C LYS A 283 4.97 12.83 2.45
N LEU A 284 5.90 12.06 1.88
CA LEU A 284 6.25 12.14 0.46
C LEU A 284 5.13 11.64 -0.47
N MET A 285 4.42 10.57 -0.08
CA MET A 285 3.46 9.88 -0.94
C MET A 285 2.01 10.33 -0.77
N GLY A 286 1.67 10.95 0.37
CA GLY A 286 0.30 11.26 0.75
C GLY A 286 -0.60 10.02 0.71
N ASP A 287 -1.83 10.18 0.23
CA ASP A 287 -2.86 9.13 0.18
C ASP A 287 -2.50 7.92 -0.70
N ARG A 288 -1.46 8.04 -1.54
CA ARG A 288 -0.98 6.93 -2.36
C ARG A 288 -0.32 5.83 -1.52
N LEU A 289 0.19 6.16 -0.33
CA LEU A 289 0.68 5.19 0.64
C LEU A 289 -0.35 4.96 1.73
N GLN A 290 -0.84 3.73 1.83
CA GLN A 290 -1.65 3.30 2.96
C GLN A 290 -0.91 2.31 3.84
N ILE A 291 -0.95 2.55 5.14
CA ILE A 291 -0.29 1.72 6.14
C ILE A 291 -1.33 0.84 6.82
N VAL A 292 -1.16 -0.48 6.67
CA VAL A 292 -1.98 -1.50 7.33
C VAL A 292 -1.15 -2.12 8.45
N TYR A 293 -1.55 -1.86 9.69
CA TYR A 293 -0.94 -2.50 10.85
C TYR A 293 -1.76 -3.75 11.21
N LEU A 294 -1.11 -4.91 11.10
CA LEU A 294 -1.72 -6.19 11.48
C LEU A 294 -1.39 -6.47 12.94
N ASP A 295 -2.41 -6.42 13.77
CA ASP A 295 -2.31 -6.79 15.18
C ASP A 295 -2.78 -8.24 15.36
N ALA A 296 -2.08 -9.00 16.18
CA ALA A 296 -2.54 -10.34 16.55
C ALA A 296 -2.07 -10.60 17.98
N SER A 297 -2.97 -11.17 18.79
CA SER A 297 -2.64 -11.46 20.18
C SER A 297 -1.40 -12.35 20.28
N PHE A 298 -0.59 -12.16 21.32
CA PHE A 298 0.64 -12.92 21.50
C PHE A 298 0.37 -14.44 21.47
N ALA A 299 -0.69 -14.90 22.12
CA ALA A 299 -1.10 -16.31 22.12
C ALA A 299 -1.38 -16.83 20.69
N VAL A 300 -2.08 -16.05 19.86
CA VAL A 300 -2.35 -16.40 18.46
C VAL A 300 -1.05 -16.44 17.65
N ARG A 301 -0.14 -15.49 17.86
CA ARG A 301 1.16 -15.43 17.15
C ARG A 301 2.03 -16.63 17.50
N VAL A 302 2.12 -17.00 18.78
CA VAL A 302 2.82 -18.21 19.25
C VAL A 302 2.23 -19.44 18.59
N SER A 303 0.91 -19.64 18.69
CA SER A 303 0.21 -20.78 18.11
C SER A 303 0.45 -20.93 16.60
N ARG A 304 0.32 -19.83 15.82
CA ARG A 304 0.50 -19.86 14.36
C ARG A 304 1.95 -20.07 13.92
N SER A 305 2.90 -19.59 14.71
CA SER A 305 4.32 -19.70 14.38
C SER A 305 4.89 -21.11 14.55
N GLY A 306 4.26 -21.92 15.41
CA GLY A 306 4.83 -23.19 15.88
C GLY A 306 6.10 -23.03 16.74
N MET A 307 6.46 -21.80 17.11
CA MET A 307 7.64 -21.50 17.93
C MET A 307 7.30 -21.48 19.41
N ALA A 308 8.31 -21.71 20.26
CA ALA A 308 8.17 -21.48 21.69
C ALA A 308 7.92 -19.99 22.01
N ALA A 309 7.11 -19.72 23.03
CA ALA A 309 6.70 -18.36 23.40
C ALA A 309 7.89 -17.40 23.60
N HIS A 310 8.94 -17.84 24.29
CA HIS A 310 10.14 -17.02 24.52
C HIS A 310 10.85 -16.61 23.22
N ALA A 311 10.82 -17.46 22.18
CA ALA A 311 11.45 -17.16 20.89
C ALA A 311 10.65 -16.11 20.10
N VAL A 312 9.32 -16.08 20.26
CA VAL A 312 8.47 -15.01 19.71
C VAL A 312 8.73 -13.70 20.46
N ALA A 313 8.82 -13.74 21.80
CA ALA A 313 9.13 -12.57 22.62
C ALA A 313 10.48 -11.94 22.26
N ALA A 314 11.55 -12.73 22.13
CA ALA A 314 12.87 -12.24 21.72
C ALA A 314 12.86 -11.56 20.35
N LYS A 315 12.10 -12.11 19.39
CA LYS A 315 11.90 -11.46 18.07
C LYS A 315 11.11 -10.16 18.19
N ASP A 316 10.17 -10.06 19.12
CA ASP A 316 9.40 -8.84 19.36
C ASP A 316 10.26 -7.75 19.98
N GLU A 317 11.14 -8.06 20.94
CA GLU A 317 12.09 -7.10 21.52
C GLU A 317 12.92 -6.40 20.42
N ILE A 318 13.51 -7.18 19.49
CA ILE A 318 14.28 -6.64 18.37
C ILE A 318 13.43 -5.77 17.45
N LYS A 319 12.15 -6.09 17.25
CA LYS A 319 11.25 -5.29 16.41
C LYS A 319 10.76 -4.03 17.12
N MET A 320 10.49 -4.13 18.41
CA MET A 320 10.07 -3.02 19.23
C MET A 320 11.19 -2.00 19.37
N SER A 321 12.45 -2.44 19.51
CA SER A 321 13.61 -1.55 19.54
C SER A 321 13.82 -0.78 18.24
N ARG A 322 13.24 -1.24 17.13
CA ARG A 322 13.26 -0.56 15.83
C ARG A 322 12.02 0.30 15.59
N GLY A 323 11.06 0.32 16.52
CA GLY A 323 9.85 1.12 16.40
C GLY A 323 8.65 0.41 15.77
N ALA A 324 8.71 -0.92 15.57
CA ALA A 324 7.65 -1.64 14.87
C ALA A 324 6.26 -1.49 15.51
N HIS A 325 6.19 -1.37 16.84
CA HIS A 325 4.94 -1.15 17.58
C HIS A 325 4.38 0.28 17.39
N GLN A 326 5.26 1.26 17.14
CA GLN A 326 4.89 2.67 16.97
C GLN A 326 4.28 2.94 15.60
N VAL A 327 4.56 2.08 14.61
CA VAL A 327 3.90 2.12 13.28
C VAL A 327 2.37 2.08 13.39
N ALA A 328 1.81 1.48 14.46
CA ALA A 328 0.38 1.46 14.72
C ALA A 328 -0.23 2.87 14.79
N ALA A 329 0.51 3.85 15.31
CA ALA A 329 0.04 5.24 15.42
C ALA A 329 -0.03 5.97 14.06
N LEU A 330 0.72 5.48 13.06
CA LEU A 330 0.73 6.03 11.69
C LEU A 330 -0.21 5.28 10.74
N ALA A 331 -0.78 4.16 11.20
CA ALA A 331 -1.56 3.25 10.38
C ALA A 331 -2.90 3.87 9.96
N ASP A 332 -3.21 3.76 8.66
CA ASP A 332 -4.53 4.08 8.13
C ASP A 332 -5.56 3.02 8.53
N HIS A 333 -5.07 1.79 8.70
CA HIS A 333 -5.90 0.64 9.06
C HIS A 333 -5.24 -0.21 10.13
N LEU A 334 -5.86 -0.26 11.31
CA LEU A 334 -5.58 -1.22 12.36
C LEU A 334 -6.46 -2.45 12.15
N VAL A 335 -5.84 -3.58 11.82
CA VAL A 335 -6.56 -4.82 11.50
C VAL A 335 -6.20 -5.89 12.52
N ASP A 336 -7.18 -6.29 13.32
CA ASP A 336 -7.08 -7.47 14.17
C ASP A 336 -7.05 -8.73 13.31
N ASN A 337 -5.89 -9.36 13.28
CA ASN A 337 -5.60 -10.63 12.63
C ASN A 337 -5.71 -11.81 13.61
N SER A 338 -6.29 -11.62 14.79
CA SER A 338 -6.75 -12.72 15.65
C SER A 338 -8.07 -13.32 15.14
N CYS A 339 -8.76 -12.62 14.24
CA CYS A 339 -10.00 -13.06 13.59
C CYS A 339 -9.81 -14.24 12.61
N SER A 340 -10.93 -14.67 12.01
CA SER A 340 -10.91 -15.72 10.99
C SER A 340 -10.17 -15.26 9.72
N ILE A 341 -9.57 -16.21 9.00
CA ILE A 341 -8.90 -15.90 7.72
C ILE A 341 -9.88 -15.35 6.67
N VAL A 342 -11.16 -15.72 6.76
CA VAL A 342 -12.21 -15.23 5.86
C VAL A 342 -12.42 -13.74 6.06
N GLU A 343 -12.55 -13.32 7.32
CA GLU A 343 -12.74 -11.93 7.70
C GLU A 343 -11.51 -11.07 7.37
N LEU A 344 -10.31 -11.53 7.73
CA LEU A 344 -9.06 -10.84 7.40
C LEU A 344 -8.98 -10.56 5.90
N ARG A 345 -9.18 -11.59 5.06
CA ARG A 345 -9.10 -11.47 3.60
C ARG A 345 -10.16 -10.53 3.03
N ALA A 346 -11.37 -10.53 3.60
CA ALA A 346 -12.43 -9.60 3.21
C ALA A 346 -12.04 -8.15 3.53
N ARG A 347 -11.52 -7.89 4.74
CA ARG A 347 -11.03 -6.57 5.16
C ARG A 347 -9.89 -6.08 4.27
N LEU A 348 -8.89 -6.95 4.02
CA LEU A 348 -7.76 -6.61 3.14
C LEU A 348 -8.21 -6.28 1.72
N ARG A 349 -9.15 -7.04 1.15
CA ARG A 349 -9.74 -6.73 -0.17
C ARG A 349 -10.40 -5.36 -0.18
N LYS A 350 -11.20 -5.03 0.84
CA LYS A 350 -11.84 -3.72 0.97
C LYS A 350 -10.82 -2.58 1.04
N ILE A 351 -9.70 -2.80 1.75
CA ILE A 351 -8.61 -1.82 1.83
C ILE A 351 -7.98 -1.64 0.44
N VAL A 352 -7.50 -2.71 -0.20
CA VAL A 352 -6.70 -2.59 -1.44
C VAL A 352 -7.53 -2.29 -2.69
N ALA A 353 -8.83 -2.59 -2.67
CA ALA A 353 -9.78 -2.34 -3.74
C ALA A 353 -11.07 -1.77 -3.14
N PRO A 354 -11.08 -0.47 -2.78
CA PRO A 354 -12.22 0.15 -2.11
C PRO A 354 -13.47 0.08 -2.99
N PRO A 355 -14.65 -0.03 -2.37
CA PRO A 355 -15.91 0.00 -3.08
C PRO A 355 -16.09 1.32 -3.83
N ILE A 356 -16.88 1.26 -4.90
CA ILE A 356 -17.38 2.43 -5.59
C ILE A 356 -18.87 2.57 -5.24
N PRO A 357 -19.37 3.79 -4.95
CA PRO A 357 -20.80 4.01 -4.81
C PRO A 357 -21.53 3.53 -6.07
N ALA A 358 -22.49 2.63 -5.90
CA ALA A 358 -23.32 2.19 -7.00
C ALA A 358 -24.23 3.36 -7.39
N ARG A 359 -24.18 3.77 -8.67
CA ARG A 359 -25.15 4.73 -9.23
C ARG A 359 -25.97 4.07 -10.34
N PRO A 360 -26.66 2.95 -10.06
CA PRO A 360 -27.41 2.27 -11.10
C PRO A 360 -28.67 3.07 -11.44
N ARG A 361 -29.04 3.06 -12.72
CA ARG A 361 -30.24 3.74 -13.21
C ARG A 361 -31.47 2.90 -12.91
N ASN A 362 -32.41 3.41 -12.12
CA ASN A 362 -33.67 2.70 -11.88
C ASN A 362 -34.55 2.69 -13.15
N THR A 363 -35.21 1.56 -13.42
CA THR A 363 -36.20 1.38 -14.48
C THR A 363 -37.42 0.63 -13.99
N THR A 364 -38.47 0.58 -14.81
CA THR A 364 -39.63 -0.28 -14.60
C THR A 364 -39.49 -1.58 -15.40
N PRO A 365 -40.09 -2.69 -14.93
CA PRO A 365 -40.10 -3.96 -15.70
C PRO A 365 -40.70 -3.82 -17.10
N TYR A 366 -41.63 -2.88 -17.31
CA TYR A 366 -42.26 -2.60 -18.60
C TYR A 366 -41.29 -2.09 -19.66
N GLY A 367 -40.17 -1.45 -19.26
CA GLY A 367 -39.14 -0.96 -20.16
C GLY A 367 -38.14 -2.01 -20.65
N LEU A 368 -38.31 -3.29 -20.25
CA LEU A 368 -37.33 -4.36 -20.48
C LEU A 368 -37.78 -5.39 -21.53
N GLY A 369 -38.80 -5.09 -22.33
CA GLY A 369 -39.29 -6.00 -23.38
C GLY A 369 -39.97 -7.26 -22.83
N LEU A 370 -40.36 -7.26 -21.55
CA LEU A 370 -41.13 -8.35 -20.95
C LEU A 370 -42.61 -8.29 -21.39
N PRO A 371 -43.29 -9.43 -21.59
CA PRO A 371 -44.73 -9.45 -21.82
C PRO A 371 -45.48 -8.81 -20.65
N GLY A 372 -46.63 -8.17 -20.93
CA GLY A 372 -47.42 -7.45 -19.93
C GLY A 372 -47.64 -8.21 -18.60
N PRO A 373 -48.09 -9.48 -18.62
CA PRO A 373 -48.26 -10.27 -17.38
C PRO A 373 -46.94 -10.50 -16.62
N ALA A 374 -45.85 -10.79 -17.33
CA ALA A 374 -44.53 -10.99 -16.71
C ALA A 374 -43.96 -9.68 -16.15
N ALA A 375 -44.16 -8.56 -16.86
CA ALA A 375 -43.77 -7.23 -16.39
C ALA A 375 -44.55 -6.83 -15.12
N ALA A 376 -45.87 -7.08 -15.10
CA ALA A 376 -46.72 -6.84 -13.93
C ALA A 376 -46.29 -7.68 -12.72
N ALA A 377 -46.15 -9.00 -12.89
CA ALA A 377 -45.69 -9.89 -11.82
C ALA A 377 -44.28 -9.49 -11.30
N THR A 378 -43.41 -9.01 -12.19
CA THR A 378 -42.07 -8.53 -11.80
C THR A 378 -42.15 -7.22 -11.04
N SER A 379 -43.09 -6.33 -11.39
CA SER A 379 -43.34 -5.09 -10.64
C SER A 379 -43.78 -5.41 -9.21
N ASP A 380 -44.75 -6.32 -9.06
CA ASP A 380 -45.25 -6.74 -7.75
C ASP A 380 -44.17 -7.43 -6.90
N LEU A 381 -43.27 -8.20 -7.53
CA LEU A 381 -42.09 -8.74 -6.86
C LEU A 381 -41.18 -7.62 -6.34
N VAL A 382 -40.88 -6.63 -7.17
CA VAL A 382 -40.00 -5.51 -6.80
C VAL A 382 -40.58 -4.72 -5.63
N ASP A 383 -41.89 -4.46 -5.64
CA ASP A 383 -42.56 -3.75 -4.56
C ASP A 383 -42.55 -4.55 -3.25
N ARG A 384 -42.79 -5.88 -3.32
CA ARG A 384 -42.67 -6.78 -2.17
C ARG A 384 -41.25 -6.84 -1.61
N LEU A 385 -40.24 -6.87 -2.47
CA LEU A 385 -38.84 -6.89 -2.03
C LEU A 385 -38.42 -5.53 -1.46
N ARG A 386 -38.85 -4.42 -2.07
CA ARG A 386 -38.54 -3.05 -1.65
C ARG A 386 -39.16 -2.71 -0.29
N SER A 387 -40.31 -3.29 0.06
CA SER A 387 -40.93 -3.07 1.38
C SER A 387 -40.06 -3.57 2.55
N HIS A 388 -39.07 -4.42 2.27
CA HIS A 388 -38.07 -4.90 3.23
C HIS A 388 -36.78 -4.08 3.25
N ALA A 389 -36.77 -2.88 2.66
CA ALA A 389 -35.67 -1.93 2.85
C ALA A 389 -35.54 -1.56 4.36
N PRO A 390 -34.31 -1.35 4.88
CA PRO A 390 -33.03 -1.34 4.18
C PRO A 390 -32.38 -2.72 4.00
N ALA A 391 -33.01 -3.80 4.47
CA ALA A 391 -32.41 -5.13 4.43
C ALA A 391 -32.28 -5.68 2.99
N VAL A 392 -33.21 -5.37 2.09
CA VAL A 392 -33.03 -5.55 0.64
C VAL A 392 -32.42 -4.26 0.07
N ARG A 393 -31.35 -4.40 -0.72
CA ARG A 393 -30.54 -3.27 -1.20
C ARG A 393 -30.41 -3.19 -2.72
N LEU A 394 -30.61 -4.29 -3.43
CA LEU A 394 -30.60 -4.31 -4.90
C LEU A 394 -31.60 -5.36 -5.40
N VAL A 395 -32.35 -5.00 -6.45
CA VAL A 395 -33.11 -5.94 -7.27
C VAL A 395 -32.82 -5.60 -8.73
N ALA A 396 -32.29 -6.55 -9.48
CA ALA A 396 -31.97 -6.38 -10.89
C ALA A 396 -32.32 -7.64 -11.69
N LEU A 397 -32.75 -7.45 -12.93
CA LEU A 397 -32.73 -8.52 -13.92
C LEU A 397 -31.38 -8.49 -14.64
N THR A 398 -30.80 -9.67 -14.84
CA THR A 398 -29.48 -9.85 -15.46
C THR A 398 -29.60 -10.73 -16.69
N GLY A 399 -28.54 -10.85 -17.49
CA GLY A 399 -28.60 -11.60 -18.75
C GLY A 399 -29.57 -10.97 -19.76
N SER A 400 -30.21 -11.79 -20.60
CA SER A 400 -31.12 -11.30 -21.65
C SER A 400 -32.28 -10.41 -21.16
N PRO A 401 -32.98 -10.70 -20.03
CA PRO A 401 -33.99 -9.78 -19.55
C PRO A 401 -33.45 -8.43 -19.05
N GLY A 402 -32.24 -8.38 -18.49
CA GLY A 402 -31.60 -7.10 -18.15
C GLY A 402 -31.15 -6.29 -19.38
N GLU A 403 -30.89 -6.98 -20.50
CA GLU A 403 -30.49 -6.38 -21.77
C GLU A 403 -31.67 -5.98 -22.67
N GLY A 404 -32.91 -6.30 -22.27
CA GLY A 404 -34.10 -6.04 -23.08
C GLY A 404 -34.28 -6.99 -24.26
N THR A 405 -33.55 -8.12 -24.28
CA THR A 405 -33.54 -9.12 -25.36
C THR A 405 -34.16 -10.44 -24.91
N TRP A 406 -35.09 -10.39 -23.94
CA TRP A 406 -35.76 -11.57 -23.43
C TRP A 406 -36.68 -12.20 -24.49
N ILE A 407 -36.59 -13.52 -24.66
CA ILE A 407 -37.40 -14.27 -25.62
C ILE A 407 -38.26 -15.30 -24.88
N ALA A 408 -39.57 -15.24 -25.09
CA ALA A 408 -40.52 -16.17 -24.47
C ALA A 408 -40.18 -17.64 -24.75
N GLY A 409 -40.24 -18.50 -23.72
CA GLY A 409 -39.91 -19.92 -23.82
C GLY A 409 -38.42 -20.26 -23.99
N TRP A 410 -37.57 -19.27 -24.29
CA TRP A 410 -36.12 -19.44 -24.48
C TRP A 410 -35.29 -18.84 -23.33
N SER A 411 -35.62 -17.61 -22.93
CA SER A 411 -34.93 -16.87 -21.89
C SER A 411 -35.51 -17.14 -20.51
N ASP A 412 -34.61 -17.33 -19.55
CA ASP A 412 -34.96 -17.37 -18.13
C ASP A 412 -35.05 -15.93 -17.57
N LEU A 413 -35.76 -15.75 -16.46
CA LEU A 413 -35.77 -14.51 -15.69
C LEU A 413 -34.68 -14.60 -14.61
N ASP A 414 -33.47 -14.16 -14.98
CA ASP A 414 -32.31 -14.16 -14.11
C ASP A 414 -32.34 -12.96 -13.15
N LEU A 415 -32.83 -13.19 -11.94
CA LEU A 415 -32.96 -12.20 -10.89
C LEU A 415 -31.71 -12.16 -10.00
N LEU A 416 -31.11 -10.98 -9.86
CA LEU A 416 -30.10 -10.67 -8.85
C LEU A 416 -30.74 -9.88 -7.72
N VAL A 417 -30.69 -10.43 -6.50
CA VAL A 417 -31.10 -9.76 -5.27
C VAL A 417 -29.89 -9.59 -4.36
N VAL A 418 -29.61 -8.37 -3.94
CA VAL A 418 -28.63 -8.09 -2.89
C VAL A 418 -29.37 -7.72 -1.62
N SER A 419 -29.20 -8.51 -0.56
CA SER A 419 -29.85 -8.28 0.72
C SER A 419 -28.99 -8.74 1.89
N ASP A 420 -29.27 -8.22 3.07
CA ASP A 420 -28.72 -8.77 4.30
C ASP A 420 -29.26 -10.18 4.55
N HIS A 421 -28.50 -10.97 5.31
CA HIS A 421 -28.85 -12.36 5.63
C HIS A 421 -30.19 -12.51 6.37
N THR A 422 -30.62 -11.46 7.07
CA THR A 422 -31.90 -11.40 7.79
C THR A 422 -33.10 -11.34 6.84
N ALA A 423 -32.93 -10.91 5.60
CA ALA A 423 -34.00 -10.81 4.59
C ALA A 423 -34.22 -12.12 3.80
N ALA A 424 -33.48 -13.19 4.08
CA ALA A 424 -33.55 -14.42 3.30
C ALA A 424 -34.96 -15.05 3.26
N ALA A 425 -35.65 -15.11 4.41
CA ALA A 425 -37.02 -15.65 4.47
C ALA A 425 -38.04 -14.76 3.73
N PRO A 426 -38.07 -13.43 3.93
CA PRO A 426 -38.89 -12.53 3.11
C PRO A 426 -38.63 -12.65 1.60
N VAL A 427 -37.36 -12.73 1.18
CA VAL A 427 -37.00 -12.91 -0.24
C VAL A 427 -37.55 -14.22 -0.78
N ALA A 428 -37.45 -15.32 -0.02
CA ALA A 428 -37.98 -16.61 -0.41
C ALA A 428 -39.51 -16.61 -0.54
N GLU A 429 -40.22 -15.90 0.33
CA GLU A 429 -41.67 -15.72 0.23
C GLU A 429 -42.07 -14.90 -1.01
N ALA A 430 -41.43 -13.76 -1.23
CA ALA A 430 -41.66 -12.92 -2.41
C ALA A 430 -41.42 -13.69 -3.72
N LEU A 431 -40.39 -14.53 -3.77
CA LEU A 431 -40.10 -15.41 -4.92
C LEU A 431 -41.14 -16.50 -5.13
N ARG A 432 -41.69 -17.09 -4.05
CA ARG A 432 -42.78 -18.07 -4.16
C ARG A 432 -44.04 -17.43 -4.75
N ALA A 433 -44.39 -16.23 -4.29
CA ALA A 433 -45.49 -15.46 -4.86
C ALA A 433 -45.22 -15.14 -6.33
N TYR A 434 -44.04 -14.62 -6.66
CA TYR A 434 -43.66 -14.30 -8.03
C TYR A 434 -43.72 -15.49 -8.99
N ARG A 435 -43.24 -16.67 -8.58
CA ARG A 435 -43.33 -17.89 -9.41
C ARG A 435 -44.78 -18.33 -9.65
N ARG A 436 -45.66 -18.11 -8.67
CA ARG A 436 -47.10 -18.37 -8.81
C ARG A 436 -47.73 -17.39 -9.80
N ASP A 437 -47.42 -16.10 -9.66
CA ASP A 437 -47.96 -15.02 -10.49
C ASP A 437 -47.48 -15.15 -11.95
N LEU A 438 -46.27 -15.64 -12.17
CA LEU A 438 -45.75 -15.93 -13.51
C LEU A 438 -46.49 -17.10 -14.22
N GLY A 439 -47.19 -17.97 -13.49
CA GLY A 439 -48.01 -19.04 -14.08
C GLY A 439 -47.27 -19.97 -15.06
N GLY A 440 -45.96 -20.16 -14.89
CA GLY A 440 -45.13 -20.95 -15.81
C GLY A 440 -44.68 -20.23 -17.09
N THR A 441 -44.96 -18.93 -17.25
CA THR A 441 -44.54 -18.12 -18.41
C THR A 441 -43.02 -18.10 -18.60
N ALA A 442 -42.26 -18.20 -17.50
CA ALA A 442 -40.80 -18.25 -17.50
C ALA A 442 -40.25 -18.94 -16.24
N SER A 443 -39.10 -19.60 -16.38
CA SER A 443 -38.28 -20.03 -15.25
C SER A 443 -37.58 -18.83 -14.60
N VAL A 444 -37.47 -18.84 -13.28
CA VAL A 444 -36.80 -17.78 -12.50
C VAL A 444 -35.52 -18.33 -11.90
N GLY A 445 -34.38 -17.82 -12.36
CA GLY A 445 -33.07 -18.06 -11.76
C GLY A 445 -32.79 -17.00 -10.71
N LEU A 446 -32.57 -17.39 -9.44
CA LEU A 446 -32.20 -16.46 -8.38
C LEU A 446 -30.69 -16.49 -8.15
N THR A 447 -30.07 -15.32 -8.16
CA THR A 447 -28.81 -15.06 -7.48
C THR A 447 -29.08 -14.17 -6.27
N LEU A 448 -28.94 -14.73 -5.06
CA LEU A 448 -29.06 -14.00 -3.81
C LEU A 448 -27.67 -13.84 -3.19
N ALA A 449 -27.26 -12.61 -2.90
CA ALA A 449 -25.97 -12.31 -2.31
C ALA A 449 -26.08 -11.22 -1.25
N THR A 450 -25.17 -11.25 -0.28
CA THR A 450 -25.03 -10.16 0.69
C THR A 450 -24.09 -9.08 0.18
N PRO A 451 -24.25 -7.80 0.62
CA PRO A 451 -23.29 -6.75 0.29
C PRO A 451 -21.85 -7.14 0.64
N HIS A 452 -21.66 -7.84 1.76
CA HIS A 452 -20.33 -8.28 2.23
C HIS A 452 -19.72 -9.37 1.35
N GLU A 453 -20.50 -10.30 0.80
CA GLU A 453 -20.00 -11.28 -0.19
C GLU A 453 -19.53 -10.58 -1.47
N LEU A 454 -20.29 -9.58 -1.92
CA LEU A 454 -19.91 -8.79 -3.10
C LEU A 454 -18.63 -7.99 -2.85
N LEU A 455 -18.57 -7.20 -1.79
CA LEU A 455 -17.40 -6.38 -1.46
C LEU A 455 -16.16 -7.22 -1.16
N SER A 456 -16.33 -8.40 -0.57
CA SER A 456 -15.24 -9.34 -0.36
C SER A 456 -14.84 -10.12 -1.61
N ARG A 457 -15.47 -9.86 -2.77
CA ARG A 457 -15.26 -10.58 -4.03
C ARG A 457 -15.35 -12.10 -3.89
N ARG A 458 -16.40 -12.57 -3.21
CA ARG A 458 -16.74 -13.99 -3.03
C ARG A 458 -17.96 -14.33 -3.86
N PHE A 459 -17.77 -14.38 -5.18
CA PHE A 459 -18.84 -14.65 -6.13
C PHE A 459 -18.33 -15.40 -7.35
N THR A 460 -19.26 -15.95 -8.12
CA THR A 460 -18.98 -16.68 -9.36
C THR A 460 -18.63 -15.73 -10.50
N PRO A 461 -17.92 -16.19 -11.55
CA PRO A 461 -17.69 -15.43 -12.78
C PRO A 461 -18.98 -14.87 -13.40
N ARG A 462 -20.07 -15.64 -13.39
CA ARG A 462 -21.39 -15.19 -13.84
C ARG A 462 -21.88 -13.94 -13.09
N LEU A 463 -21.74 -13.93 -11.76
CA LEU A 463 -22.11 -12.76 -10.95
C LEU A 463 -21.13 -11.60 -11.16
N ALA A 464 -19.83 -11.87 -11.33
CA ALA A 464 -18.85 -10.84 -11.71
C ALA A 464 -19.26 -10.13 -13.01
N PHE A 465 -19.71 -10.89 -14.02
CA PHE A 465 -20.20 -10.33 -15.28
C PHE A 465 -21.46 -9.49 -15.09
N ALA A 466 -22.43 -9.97 -14.31
CA ALA A 466 -23.63 -9.20 -13.99
C ALA A 466 -23.28 -7.87 -13.32
N LEU A 467 -22.38 -7.88 -12.33
CA LEU A 467 -21.92 -6.66 -11.65
C LEU A 467 -21.19 -5.71 -12.60
N HIS A 468 -20.35 -6.23 -13.50
CA HIS A 468 -19.68 -5.42 -14.52
C HIS A 468 -20.70 -4.75 -15.45
N GLN A 469 -21.75 -5.47 -15.88
CA GLN A 469 -22.82 -4.89 -16.70
C GLN A 469 -23.56 -3.78 -15.93
N LEU A 470 -23.85 -3.98 -14.65
CA LEU A 470 -24.48 -2.96 -13.81
C LEU A 470 -23.64 -1.68 -13.66
N GLN A 471 -22.32 -1.77 -13.78
CA GLN A 471 -21.44 -0.59 -13.79
C GLN A 471 -21.49 0.20 -15.11
N ALA A 472 -21.93 -0.42 -16.21
CA ALA A 472 -22.01 0.18 -17.53
C ALA A 472 -23.37 0.88 -17.79
N ASP A 473 -23.93 1.52 -16.75
CA ASP A 473 -25.22 2.22 -16.77
C ASP A 473 -26.43 1.33 -17.15
N ARG A 474 -26.33 0.01 -16.90
CA ARG A 474 -27.45 -0.90 -17.11
C ARG A 474 -28.54 -0.66 -16.06
N PRO A 475 -29.80 -0.67 -16.47
CA PRO A 475 -30.87 -0.33 -15.56
C PRO A 475 -31.13 -1.44 -14.54
N VAL A 476 -31.51 -1.05 -13.34
CA VAL A 476 -31.93 -1.93 -12.24
C VAL A 476 -33.38 -1.67 -11.87
N LEU A 477 -34.03 -2.61 -11.20
CA LEU A 477 -35.43 -2.45 -10.79
C LEU A 477 -35.54 -1.72 -9.44
N TYR A 478 -34.55 -1.89 -8.58
CA TYR A 478 -34.42 -1.18 -7.32
C TYR A 478 -32.96 -1.19 -6.88
N ALA A 479 -32.47 -0.06 -6.39
CA ALA A 479 -31.19 0.04 -5.70
C ALA A 479 -31.27 1.03 -4.54
N ASP A 480 -30.70 0.63 -3.41
CA ASP A 480 -30.40 1.50 -2.28
C ASP A 480 -29.36 2.56 -2.71
N PRO A 481 -29.60 3.87 -2.48
CA PRO A 481 -28.68 4.94 -2.88
C PRO A 481 -27.29 4.86 -2.23
N HIS A 482 -27.19 4.15 -1.11
CA HIS A 482 -25.95 3.95 -0.35
C HIS A 482 -25.33 2.58 -0.60
N LEU A 483 -25.80 1.84 -1.61
CA LEU A 483 -25.23 0.56 -1.97
C LEU A 483 -23.81 0.75 -2.51
N GLU A 484 -22.88 0.06 -1.88
CA GLU A 484 -21.51 -0.08 -2.34
C GLU A 484 -21.39 -1.40 -3.11
N LEU A 485 -20.82 -1.34 -4.33
CA LEU A 485 -20.51 -2.52 -5.13
C LEU A 485 -19.01 -2.61 -5.40
N PRO A 486 -18.47 -3.84 -5.57
CA PRO A 486 -17.09 -4.00 -5.99
C PRO A 486 -16.92 -3.46 -7.42
N HIS A 487 -15.81 -2.80 -7.69
CA HIS A 487 -15.45 -2.44 -9.06
C HIS A 487 -14.91 -3.67 -9.80
N ILE A 488 -15.57 -4.11 -10.86
CA ILE A 488 -15.16 -5.22 -11.73
C ILE A 488 -14.60 -4.65 -13.03
N THR A 489 -13.35 -4.97 -13.33
CA THR A 489 -12.66 -4.56 -14.57
C THR A 489 -12.79 -5.61 -15.67
N SER A 490 -12.56 -5.21 -16.91
CA SER A 490 -12.43 -6.14 -18.05
C SER A 490 -11.33 -7.18 -17.81
N GLY A 491 -10.23 -6.80 -17.16
CA GLY A 491 -9.15 -7.72 -16.77
C GLY A 491 -9.60 -8.78 -15.75
N ASP A 492 -10.41 -8.39 -14.75
CA ASP A 492 -10.99 -9.34 -13.80
C ASP A 492 -11.85 -10.40 -14.52
N LEU A 493 -12.63 -9.97 -15.52
CA LEU A 493 -13.49 -10.85 -16.31
C LEU A 493 -12.72 -11.74 -17.29
N ALA A 494 -11.64 -11.25 -17.90
CA ALA A 494 -10.77 -12.05 -18.75
C ALA A 494 -10.09 -13.17 -17.94
N LEU A 495 -9.57 -12.84 -16.75
CA LEU A 495 -9.02 -13.84 -15.84
C LEU A 495 -10.08 -14.85 -15.37
N ALA A 496 -11.29 -14.38 -15.06
CA ALA A 496 -12.39 -15.26 -14.71
C ALA A 496 -12.77 -16.22 -15.85
N ALA A 497 -12.67 -15.77 -17.11
CA ALA A 497 -12.92 -16.60 -18.29
C ALA A 497 -11.96 -17.79 -18.37
N VAL A 498 -10.66 -17.57 -18.13
CA VAL A 498 -9.63 -18.64 -18.10
C VAL A 498 -10.00 -19.74 -17.10
N TYR A 499 -10.51 -19.36 -15.93
CA TYR A 499 -10.89 -20.35 -14.90
C TYR A 499 -12.25 -21.01 -15.15
N GLU A 500 -13.17 -20.34 -15.84
CA GLU A 500 -14.52 -20.86 -16.11
C GLU A 500 -14.58 -21.72 -17.37
N LEU A 501 -13.76 -21.40 -18.39
CA LEU A 501 -13.76 -22.05 -19.69
C LEU A 501 -13.63 -23.57 -19.62
N PRO A 502 -12.76 -24.19 -18.77
CA PRO A 502 -12.66 -25.64 -18.68
C PRO A 502 -14.00 -26.30 -18.31
N GLN A 503 -14.73 -25.73 -17.34
CA GLN A 503 -16.03 -26.27 -16.92
C GLN A 503 -17.07 -26.12 -18.01
N VAL A 504 -17.06 -25.01 -18.76
CA VAL A 504 -17.96 -24.77 -19.88
C VAL A 504 -17.68 -25.76 -21.01
N MET A 505 -16.41 -25.98 -21.35
CA MET A 505 -16.01 -26.94 -22.38
C MET A 505 -16.38 -28.38 -22.01
N LEU A 506 -16.18 -28.80 -20.75
CA LEU A 506 -16.63 -30.10 -20.26
C LEU A 506 -18.15 -30.25 -20.33
N THR A 507 -18.89 -29.19 -19.99
CA THR A 507 -20.36 -29.19 -20.07
C THR A 507 -20.82 -29.24 -21.53
N LEU A 508 -20.17 -28.51 -22.43
CA LEU A 508 -20.48 -28.52 -23.86
C LEU A 508 -20.23 -29.91 -24.48
N ARG A 509 -19.14 -30.59 -24.10
CA ARG A 509 -18.88 -31.99 -24.51
C ARG A 509 -19.98 -32.94 -24.04
N ARG A 510 -20.41 -32.83 -22.78
CA ARG A 510 -21.51 -33.64 -22.25
C ARG A 510 -22.81 -33.39 -23.01
N LEU A 511 -23.19 -32.12 -23.19
CA LEU A 511 -24.38 -31.75 -23.95
C LEU A 511 -24.31 -32.24 -25.40
N ARG A 512 -23.11 -32.22 -26.00
CA ARG A 512 -22.88 -32.73 -27.34
C ARG A 512 -23.00 -34.26 -27.41
N ALA A 513 -22.56 -34.99 -26.38
CA ALA A 513 -22.68 -36.44 -26.31
C ALA A 513 -24.15 -36.87 -26.13
N ASP A 514 -24.90 -36.15 -25.31
CA ASP A 514 -26.33 -36.40 -25.07
C ASP A 514 -27.25 -35.67 -26.08
N ALA A 515 -26.68 -35.15 -27.18
CA ALA A 515 -27.36 -34.21 -28.06
C ALA A 515 -28.69 -34.75 -28.58
N ALA A 516 -29.76 -34.07 -28.17
CA ALA A 516 -31.13 -34.36 -28.55
C ALA A 516 -31.93 -33.04 -28.72
N PRO A 517 -33.07 -33.05 -29.41
CA PRO A 517 -33.81 -31.83 -29.76
C PRO A 517 -34.27 -31.01 -28.55
N ASP A 518 -34.54 -31.68 -27.42
CA ASP A 518 -34.86 -31.07 -26.13
C ASP A 518 -33.66 -30.39 -25.45
N LEU A 519 -32.43 -30.77 -25.81
CA LEU A 519 -31.19 -30.12 -25.35
C LEU A 519 -30.72 -28.98 -26.24
N LEU A 520 -31.35 -28.73 -27.40
CA LEU A 520 -30.99 -27.64 -28.32
C LEU A 520 -30.75 -26.30 -27.62
N ARG A 521 -31.68 -25.91 -26.73
CA ARG A 521 -31.58 -24.65 -25.96
C ARG A 521 -30.32 -24.60 -25.10
N GLN A 522 -29.98 -25.71 -24.45
CA GLN A 522 -28.82 -25.79 -23.57
C GLN A 522 -27.52 -25.79 -24.37
N LEU A 523 -27.49 -26.56 -25.45
CA LEU A 523 -26.34 -26.69 -26.35
C LEU A 523 -25.99 -25.36 -27.03
N TYR A 524 -26.99 -24.64 -27.57
CA TYR A 524 -26.80 -23.31 -28.13
C TYR A 524 -26.30 -22.29 -27.09
N LYS A 525 -26.93 -22.24 -25.90
CA LYS A 525 -26.50 -21.32 -24.82
C LYS A 525 -25.04 -21.60 -24.39
N HIS A 526 -24.61 -22.86 -24.35
CA HIS A 526 -23.24 -23.22 -23.99
C HIS A 526 -22.24 -22.96 -25.12
N LEU A 527 -22.62 -23.13 -26.38
CA LEU A 527 -21.81 -22.73 -27.53
C LEU A 527 -21.52 -21.22 -27.50
N VAL A 528 -22.55 -20.40 -27.27
CA VAL A 528 -22.41 -18.94 -27.10
C VAL A 528 -21.52 -18.61 -25.90
N LEU A 529 -21.71 -19.30 -24.77
CA LEU A 529 -20.90 -19.06 -23.57
C LEU A 529 -19.42 -19.42 -23.82
N ALA A 530 -19.13 -20.58 -24.41
CA ALA A 530 -17.78 -21.00 -24.75
C ALA A 530 -17.10 -19.99 -25.68
N SER A 531 -17.80 -19.58 -26.74
CA SER A 531 -17.36 -18.56 -27.69
C SER A 531 -17.05 -17.22 -27.01
N ARG A 532 -17.94 -16.77 -26.12
CA ARG A 532 -17.75 -15.55 -25.32
C ARG A 532 -16.51 -15.61 -24.44
N LEU A 533 -16.29 -16.73 -23.76
CA LEU A 533 -15.15 -16.89 -22.85
C LEU A 533 -13.83 -16.92 -23.64
N LEU A 534 -13.77 -17.64 -24.77
CA LEU A 534 -12.62 -17.66 -25.67
C LEU A 534 -12.27 -16.27 -26.22
N LEU A 535 -13.29 -15.51 -26.67
CA LEU A 535 -13.09 -14.15 -27.15
C LEU A 535 -12.51 -13.23 -26.08
N ARG A 536 -12.93 -13.39 -24.81
CA ARG A 536 -12.41 -12.60 -23.69
C ARG A 536 -10.94 -12.90 -23.39
N GLU A 537 -10.51 -14.16 -23.52
CA GLU A 537 -9.09 -14.50 -23.41
C GLU A 537 -8.25 -13.81 -24.50
N HIS A 538 -8.84 -13.55 -25.67
CA HIS A 538 -8.24 -12.77 -26.76
C HIS A 538 -8.44 -11.26 -26.63
N GLY A 539 -9.03 -10.78 -25.52
CA GLY A 539 -9.30 -9.36 -25.28
C GLY A 539 -10.43 -8.77 -26.14
N VAL A 540 -11.24 -9.61 -26.80
CA VAL A 540 -12.38 -9.20 -27.64
C VAL A 540 -13.67 -9.16 -26.80
N TRP A 541 -14.36 -8.02 -26.84
CA TRP A 541 -15.55 -7.74 -26.02
C TRP A 541 -16.80 -7.58 -26.88
N GLU A 542 -17.58 -8.65 -27.00
CA GLU A 542 -18.85 -8.64 -27.73
C GLU A 542 -20.04 -8.91 -26.82
N THR A 543 -21.18 -8.31 -27.16
CA THR A 543 -22.46 -8.47 -26.43
C THR A 543 -23.56 -8.92 -27.38
N GLY A 544 -24.43 -9.81 -26.91
CA GLY A 544 -25.44 -10.46 -27.73
C GLY A 544 -24.95 -11.77 -28.37
N PRO A 545 -25.75 -12.86 -28.34
CA PRO A 545 -25.35 -14.16 -28.86
C PRO A 545 -24.83 -14.15 -30.31
N ASP A 546 -25.53 -13.47 -31.22
CA ASP A 546 -25.18 -13.50 -32.65
C ASP A 546 -23.86 -12.79 -32.94
N LYS A 547 -23.60 -11.65 -32.28
CA LYS A 547 -22.33 -10.93 -32.40
C LYS A 547 -21.17 -11.73 -31.80
N ILE A 548 -21.41 -12.43 -30.69
CA ILE A 548 -20.42 -13.31 -30.07
C ILE A 548 -20.06 -14.45 -31.02
N LEU A 549 -21.05 -15.13 -31.60
CA LEU A 549 -20.80 -16.23 -32.53
C LEU A 549 -20.09 -15.75 -33.81
N ALA A 550 -20.55 -14.63 -34.38
CA ALA A 550 -19.92 -14.02 -35.56
C ALA A 550 -18.49 -13.52 -35.28
N ALA A 551 -18.18 -13.10 -34.05
CA ALA A 551 -16.82 -12.73 -33.69
C ALA A 551 -15.93 -13.97 -33.46
N ALA A 552 -16.50 -15.06 -32.96
CA ALA A 552 -15.76 -16.30 -32.70
C ALA A 552 -15.23 -16.93 -34.00
N THR A 553 -15.93 -16.81 -35.13
CA THR A 553 -15.44 -17.30 -36.44
C THR A 553 -14.15 -16.60 -36.90
N ARG A 554 -13.80 -15.46 -36.29
CA ARG A 554 -12.53 -14.75 -36.54
C ARG A 554 -11.39 -15.23 -35.66
N LEU A 555 -11.62 -16.19 -34.75
CA LEU A 555 -10.55 -16.79 -33.96
C LEU A 555 -9.58 -17.55 -34.88
N PRO A 556 -8.26 -17.38 -34.71
CA PRO A 556 -7.28 -18.01 -35.59
C PRO A 556 -7.45 -19.54 -35.65
N GLY A 557 -7.65 -20.05 -36.87
CA GLY A 557 -7.76 -21.49 -37.13
C GLY A 557 -9.11 -22.12 -36.78
N LEU A 558 -10.08 -21.37 -36.24
CA LEU A 558 -11.43 -21.90 -36.04
C LEU A 558 -12.15 -21.95 -37.40
N PRO A 559 -12.72 -23.09 -37.81
CA PRO A 559 -13.47 -23.19 -39.06
C PRO A 559 -14.68 -22.25 -39.06
N ASP A 560 -14.94 -21.62 -40.21
CA ASP A 560 -16.18 -20.88 -40.38
C ASP A 560 -17.36 -21.85 -40.39
N SER A 561 -18.43 -21.49 -39.69
CA SER A 561 -19.63 -22.31 -39.57
C SER A 561 -20.88 -21.44 -39.71
N SER A 562 -21.74 -21.80 -40.66
CA SER A 562 -23.03 -21.16 -40.82
C SER A 562 -23.94 -21.59 -39.66
N LEU A 563 -24.10 -20.70 -38.68
CA LEU A 563 -24.96 -20.90 -37.52
C LEU A 563 -26.30 -20.18 -37.71
N PRO A 564 -27.44 -20.79 -37.33
CA PRO A 564 -28.70 -20.08 -37.24
C PRO A 564 -28.59 -18.97 -36.18
N THR A 565 -29.26 -17.86 -36.42
CA THR A 565 -29.36 -16.76 -35.47
C THR A 565 -30.09 -17.20 -34.20
N LEU A 566 -29.94 -16.43 -33.12
CA LEU A 566 -30.69 -16.61 -31.88
C LEU A 566 -32.20 -16.61 -32.14
N ALA A 567 -32.67 -15.71 -33.00
CA ALA A 567 -34.08 -15.58 -33.33
C ALA A 567 -34.62 -16.84 -34.03
N GLU A 568 -33.89 -17.35 -35.04
CA GLU A 568 -34.25 -18.58 -35.76
C GLU A 568 -34.21 -19.80 -34.84
N THR A 569 -33.17 -19.93 -34.02
CA THR A 569 -33.02 -21.06 -33.07
C THR A 569 -34.12 -21.03 -32.00
N ALA A 570 -34.47 -19.84 -31.50
CA ALA A 570 -35.55 -19.68 -30.52
C ALA A 570 -36.95 -19.86 -31.12
N ALA A 571 -37.14 -19.54 -32.40
CA ALA A 571 -38.37 -19.89 -33.13
C ALA A 571 -38.49 -21.41 -33.27
N ALA A 572 -37.44 -22.09 -33.75
CA ALA A 572 -37.41 -23.54 -33.89
C ALA A 572 -37.67 -24.29 -32.57
N TRP A 573 -37.16 -23.75 -31.46
CA TRP A 573 -37.44 -24.25 -30.11
C TRP A 573 -38.92 -24.24 -29.74
N ARG A 574 -39.65 -23.18 -30.12
CA ARG A 574 -41.07 -22.98 -29.81
C ARG A 574 -41.98 -23.72 -30.77
N GLU A 575 -41.63 -23.73 -32.05
CA GLU A 575 -42.49 -24.19 -33.16
C GLU A 575 -42.33 -25.69 -33.43
N GLY A 576 -41.46 -26.39 -32.71
CA GLY A 576 -41.29 -27.84 -32.81
C GLY A 576 -40.38 -28.31 -33.94
N THR A 577 -39.68 -27.41 -34.63
CA THR A 577 -38.68 -27.71 -35.67
C THR A 577 -37.26 -27.84 -35.11
N ARG A 578 -37.16 -28.32 -33.86
CA ARG A 578 -35.91 -28.41 -33.08
C ARG A 578 -34.85 -29.26 -33.76
N ASP A 579 -35.25 -30.34 -34.43
CA ASP A 579 -34.33 -31.24 -35.15
C ASP A 579 -33.55 -30.51 -36.24
N GLN A 580 -34.21 -29.63 -37.01
CA GLN A 580 -33.59 -28.90 -38.11
C GLN A 580 -32.57 -27.89 -37.59
N ALA A 581 -32.91 -27.17 -36.52
CA ALA A 581 -31.98 -26.24 -35.88
C ALA A 581 -30.81 -26.99 -35.22
N LEU A 582 -31.07 -28.13 -34.57
CA LEU A 582 -30.04 -28.96 -33.96
C LEU A 582 -29.03 -29.45 -35.01
N ALA A 583 -29.50 -29.91 -36.17
CA ALA A 583 -28.64 -30.35 -37.27
C ALA A 583 -27.68 -29.25 -37.78
N GLN A 584 -28.05 -27.97 -37.65
CA GLN A 584 -27.18 -26.84 -38.02
C GLN A 584 -26.21 -26.45 -36.89
N VAL A 585 -26.61 -26.62 -35.63
CA VAL A 585 -25.78 -26.24 -34.47
C VAL A 585 -24.70 -27.29 -34.16
N LEU A 586 -24.99 -28.58 -34.36
CA LEU A 586 -24.04 -29.66 -34.02
C LEU A 586 -22.68 -29.54 -34.73
N PRO A 587 -22.59 -29.28 -36.05
CA PRO A 587 -21.31 -29.13 -36.74
C PRO A 587 -20.44 -28.00 -36.16
N ALA A 588 -21.06 -26.89 -35.75
CA ALA A 588 -20.34 -25.77 -35.14
C ALA A 588 -19.83 -26.10 -33.73
N VAL A 589 -20.59 -26.89 -32.95
CA VAL A 589 -20.14 -27.39 -31.65
C VAL A 589 -18.95 -28.34 -31.84
N ASP A 590 -19.03 -29.26 -32.80
CA ASP A 590 -17.92 -30.18 -33.11
C ASP A 590 -16.67 -29.41 -33.55
N ALA A 591 -16.82 -28.47 -34.49
CA ALA A 591 -15.72 -27.62 -34.96
C ALA A 591 -15.05 -26.84 -33.81
N LEU A 592 -15.84 -26.26 -32.89
CA LEU A 592 -15.28 -25.55 -31.73
C LEU A 592 -14.54 -26.49 -30.77
N LEU A 593 -15.12 -27.66 -30.48
CA LEU A 593 -14.53 -28.63 -29.55
C LEU A 593 -13.23 -29.23 -30.11
N ASP A 594 -13.21 -29.56 -31.41
CA ASP A 594 -12.05 -30.09 -32.12
C ASP A 594 -10.95 -29.03 -32.23
N TRP A 595 -11.31 -27.80 -32.61
CA TRP A 595 -10.38 -26.67 -32.63
C TRP A 595 -9.76 -26.46 -31.25
N TYR A 596 -10.57 -26.38 -30.19
CA TYR A 596 -10.08 -26.16 -28.84
C TYR A 596 -9.16 -27.28 -28.36
N ALA A 597 -9.49 -28.54 -28.68
CA ALA A 597 -8.62 -29.67 -28.38
C ALA A 597 -7.29 -29.60 -29.13
N ALA A 598 -7.31 -29.24 -30.42
CA ALA A 598 -6.10 -29.07 -31.22
C ALA A 598 -5.21 -27.93 -30.71
N GLN A 599 -5.79 -26.80 -30.31
CA GLN A 599 -5.03 -25.68 -29.74
C GLN A 599 -4.34 -26.04 -28.43
N LEU A 600 -4.96 -26.87 -27.58
CA LEU A 600 -4.34 -27.33 -26.33
C LEU A 600 -3.28 -28.42 -26.53
N ALA A 601 -3.33 -29.15 -27.65
CA ALA A 601 -2.38 -30.20 -27.98
C ALA A 601 -1.09 -29.65 -28.62
N ALA A 602 -1.19 -28.50 -29.30
CA ALA A 602 -0.06 -27.74 -29.82
C ALA A 602 0.72 -27.05 -28.70
#